data_AF-A0A7R9UXT5-F1
#
_entry.id   AF-A0A7R9UXT5-F1
#
_cell.length_a   1.000
_cell.length_b   1.000
_cell.length_c   1.000
_cell.angle_alpha   90.00
_cell.angle_beta   90.00
_cell.angle_gamma   90.00
#
_symmetry.space_group_name_H-M   'P 1'
#
loop_
_entity.id
_entity.type
_entity.pdbx_description
1 polymer ?
#
loop_
_entity_poly.entity_id
_entity_poly.type
_entity_poly.pdbx_seq_one_letter_code
_entity_poly.pdbx_strand_id
1 'polypeptide(L)'
;ADDVDAPRERPLPAFGAACDGDGDRNMILGERFFVTPSDSLAVIAAHAHLLPQFERQGGLRAVARSMPTGGAVDRVAAALGIPCFETPSGWKFFGNLMDAHLRVGSSVRYSPLLCGEESFGTGSDHVREKDGVWAILAWLSILAAHNRGVAEGSLVTVAQIVSSHWATYGRNFYTRHDYEEVSAEQGAALVSRLQAMASGAAPVPTDRPLAPGAPLLESVDEFEYTDPTDGSVSRNQGIRCLFHGGARAVFRLSGTGSVGATVRLYVEKFVPPPSGAPPPPPPVGTPPLREASAELLEPTQRALAPVVQAALAL
;
A
#
# COMPACT_ATOMS: atom_id res chain seq x y z
N ALA A 1 23.13 11.44 -48.17
CA ALA A 1 23.49 11.76 -46.78
C ALA A 1 22.21 11.60 -46.00
N ASP A 2 21.93 10.35 -45.63
CA ASP A 2 20.78 10.02 -44.82
C ASP A 2 21.05 10.53 -43.41
N ASP A 3 20.12 11.30 -42.88
CA ASP A 3 20.17 11.89 -41.55
C ASP A 3 19.86 10.77 -40.53
N VAL A 4 20.90 10.05 -40.11
CA VAL A 4 20.80 8.84 -39.26
C VAL A 4 20.85 9.14 -37.76
N ASP A 5 20.95 10.40 -37.33
CA ASP A 5 21.30 10.72 -35.93
C ASP A 5 20.46 11.82 -35.25
N ALA A 6 19.33 12.23 -35.82
CA ALA A 6 18.36 12.96 -35.02
C ALA A 6 17.73 12.00 -33.99
N PRO A 7 17.87 12.21 -32.67
CA PRO A 7 17.21 11.38 -31.67
C PRO A 7 15.70 11.48 -31.92
N ARG A 8 15.13 10.46 -32.55
CA ARG A 8 13.67 10.32 -32.63
C ARG A 8 13.19 10.28 -31.19
N GLU A 9 12.45 11.31 -30.76
CA GLU A 9 11.73 11.27 -29.50
C GLU A 9 10.89 9.99 -29.51
N ARG A 10 11.35 8.97 -28.77
CA ARG A 10 10.63 7.73 -28.65
C ARG A 10 9.38 8.03 -27.83
N PRO A 11 8.18 7.60 -28.29
CA PRO A 11 6.98 7.78 -27.50
C PRO A 11 7.16 7.11 -26.14
N LEU A 12 6.67 7.77 -25.08
CA LEU A 12 6.75 7.21 -23.74
C LEU A 12 5.92 5.92 -23.66
N PRO A 13 6.40 4.88 -22.97
CA PRO A 13 5.61 3.68 -22.74
C PRO A 13 4.34 4.01 -21.94
N ALA A 14 3.19 3.48 -22.39
CA ALA A 14 1.90 3.63 -21.68
C ALA A 14 1.81 2.79 -20.39
N PHE A 15 2.60 1.72 -20.32
CA PHE A 15 2.74 0.83 -19.17
C PHE A 15 4.20 0.43 -19.03
N GLY A 16 4.73 0.49 -17.82
CA GLY A 16 6.04 0.01 -17.46
C GLY A 16 5.96 -0.85 -16.22
N ALA A 17 6.78 -1.89 -16.15
CA ALA A 17 6.91 -2.69 -14.95
C ALA A 17 8.35 -3.21 -14.78
N ALA A 18 8.72 -3.49 -13.54
CA ALA A 18 9.98 -4.14 -13.20
C ALA A 18 9.75 -5.19 -12.11
N CYS A 19 10.51 -6.27 -12.14
CA CYS A 19 10.61 -7.24 -11.05
C CYS A 19 11.99 -7.13 -10.39
N ASP A 20 12.13 -7.68 -9.18
CA ASP A 20 13.42 -7.85 -8.54
C ASP A 20 14.11 -9.16 -8.98
N GLY A 21 15.22 -9.51 -8.32
CA GLY A 21 16.18 -10.51 -8.82
C GLY A 21 15.64 -11.94 -8.90
N ASP A 22 14.77 -12.34 -7.98
CA ASP A 22 14.10 -13.65 -7.96
C ASP A 22 12.65 -13.59 -8.49
N GLY A 23 12.14 -12.39 -8.79
CA GLY A 23 10.85 -12.18 -9.41
C GLY A 23 9.67 -12.15 -8.44
N ASP A 24 9.93 -12.10 -7.13
CA ASP A 24 8.89 -12.10 -6.10
C ASP A 24 8.20 -10.72 -5.97
N ARG A 25 8.87 -9.63 -6.38
CA ARG A 25 8.33 -8.26 -6.32
C ARG A 25 8.05 -7.67 -7.68
N ASN A 26 7.21 -6.62 -7.67
CA ASN A 26 6.82 -5.85 -8.83
C ASN A 26 6.73 -4.35 -8.53
N MET A 27 7.22 -3.53 -9.46
CA MET A 27 6.93 -2.10 -9.53
C MET A 27 6.10 -1.83 -10.78
N ILE A 28 4.96 -1.14 -10.63
CA ILE A 28 4.04 -0.82 -11.72
C ILE A 28 4.07 0.69 -11.99
N LEU A 29 4.20 1.06 -13.26
CA LEU A 29 4.27 2.43 -13.76
C LEU A 29 3.29 2.63 -14.91
N GLY A 30 2.61 3.77 -14.93
CA GLY A 30 1.96 4.31 -16.13
C GLY A 30 2.85 5.35 -16.81
N GLU A 31 2.38 5.90 -17.93
CA GLU A 31 3.02 7.07 -18.55
C GLU A 31 3.14 8.21 -17.54
N ARG A 32 4.38 8.50 -17.10
CA ARG A 32 4.71 9.53 -16.09
C ARG A 32 3.95 9.37 -14.77
N PHE A 33 3.50 8.16 -14.43
CA PHE A 33 2.64 7.91 -13.28
C PHE A 33 3.17 6.76 -12.42
N PHE A 34 3.46 7.04 -11.16
CA PHE A 34 3.89 6.02 -10.19
C PHE A 34 2.67 5.45 -9.45
N VAL A 35 2.53 4.13 -9.46
CA VAL A 35 1.54 3.42 -8.64
C VAL A 35 2.23 2.97 -7.36
N THR A 36 1.78 3.45 -6.20
CA THR A 36 2.32 2.97 -4.93
C THR A 36 1.98 1.48 -4.77
N PRO A 37 2.81 0.65 -4.13
CA PRO A 37 2.50 -0.76 -3.94
C PRO A 37 1.22 -0.99 -3.13
N SER A 38 0.91 -0.10 -2.18
CA SER A 38 -0.34 -0.08 -1.41
C SER A 38 -1.57 0.19 -2.30
N ASP A 39 -1.51 1.21 -3.18
CA ASP A 39 -2.58 1.50 -4.15
C ASP A 39 -2.69 0.36 -5.18
N SER A 40 -1.58 -0.23 -5.60
CA SER A 40 -1.55 -1.35 -6.54
C SER A 40 -2.35 -2.54 -6.00
N LEU A 41 -2.11 -2.93 -4.74
CA LEU A 41 -2.88 -3.96 -4.06
C LEU A 41 -4.39 -3.63 -4.02
N ALA A 42 -4.74 -2.39 -3.67
CA ALA A 42 -6.12 -1.94 -3.59
C ALA A 42 -6.84 -1.93 -4.96
N VAL A 43 -6.14 -1.50 -6.02
CA VAL A 43 -6.67 -1.52 -7.39
C VAL A 43 -6.91 -2.95 -7.86
N ILE A 44 -5.99 -3.87 -7.60
CA ILE A 44 -6.17 -5.30 -7.93
C ILE A 44 -7.37 -5.87 -7.17
N ALA A 45 -7.51 -5.57 -5.88
CA ALA A 45 -8.65 -6.00 -5.07
C ALA A 45 -9.99 -5.50 -5.64
N ALA A 46 -10.08 -4.22 -5.99
CA ALA A 46 -11.30 -3.60 -6.50
C ALA A 46 -11.73 -4.18 -7.86
N HIS A 47 -10.77 -4.69 -8.64
CA HIS A 47 -10.99 -5.27 -9.95
C HIS A 47 -10.84 -6.80 -9.98
N ALA A 48 -10.83 -7.47 -8.82
CA ALA A 48 -10.62 -8.91 -8.74
C ALA A 48 -11.66 -9.70 -9.57
N HIS A 49 -12.88 -9.19 -9.71
CA HIS A 49 -13.93 -9.77 -10.54
C HIS A 49 -13.61 -9.81 -12.05
N LEU A 50 -12.62 -9.03 -12.52
CA LEU A 50 -12.14 -9.05 -13.90
C LEU A 50 -11.06 -10.10 -14.14
N LEU A 51 -10.54 -10.71 -13.08
CA LEU A 51 -9.47 -11.70 -13.16
C LEU A 51 -10.06 -13.11 -13.15
N PRO A 52 -9.86 -13.93 -14.21
CA PRO A 52 -10.46 -15.27 -14.30
C PRO A 52 -10.13 -16.18 -13.12
N GLN A 53 -8.96 -16.00 -12.49
CA GLN A 53 -8.56 -16.75 -11.31
C GLN A 53 -9.55 -16.57 -10.16
N PHE A 54 -9.98 -15.34 -9.88
CA PHE A 54 -10.91 -15.05 -8.78
C PHE A 54 -12.36 -15.35 -9.19
N GLU A 55 -12.73 -14.97 -10.41
CA GLU A 55 -14.09 -15.17 -10.94
C GLU A 55 -14.49 -16.65 -10.94
N ARG A 56 -13.63 -17.54 -11.46
CA ARG A 56 -13.88 -18.99 -11.49
C ARG A 56 -13.96 -19.65 -10.11
N GLN A 57 -13.47 -18.98 -9.07
CA GLN A 57 -13.50 -19.46 -7.68
C GLN A 57 -14.66 -18.85 -6.87
N GLY A 58 -15.57 -18.13 -7.53
CA GLY A 58 -16.73 -17.50 -6.90
C GLY A 58 -16.45 -16.13 -6.30
N GLY A 59 -15.36 -15.48 -6.72
CA GLY A 59 -14.96 -14.14 -6.28
C GLY A 59 -13.91 -14.13 -5.17
N LEU A 60 -13.34 -12.94 -4.94
CA LEU A 60 -12.39 -12.69 -3.86
C LEU A 60 -13.10 -12.82 -2.50
N ARG A 61 -12.53 -13.60 -1.57
CA ARG A 61 -13.14 -13.85 -0.25
C ARG A 61 -12.53 -13.06 0.88
N ALA A 62 -11.27 -12.69 0.77
CA ALA A 62 -10.57 -11.88 1.75
C ALA A 62 -9.37 -11.16 1.12
N VAL A 63 -8.89 -10.14 1.81
CA VAL A 63 -7.62 -9.49 1.52
C VAL A 63 -6.73 -9.47 2.75
N ALA A 64 -5.42 -9.42 2.57
CA ALA A 64 -4.47 -9.23 3.65
C ALA A 64 -3.36 -8.25 3.26
N ARG A 65 -2.85 -7.48 4.22
CA ARG A 65 -1.67 -6.64 4.03
C ARG A 65 -0.79 -6.66 5.27
N SER A 66 0.50 -6.38 5.10
CA SER A 66 1.37 -6.13 6.24
C SER A 66 0.95 -4.83 6.93
N MET A 67 1.14 -4.75 8.25
CA MET A 67 0.80 -3.59 9.07
C MET A 67 1.44 -2.28 8.55
N PRO A 68 2.72 -2.27 8.11
CA PRO A 68 3.31 -1.07 7.53
C PRO A 68 2.67 -0.62 6.22
N THR A 69 2.01 -1.51 5.48
CA THR A 69 1.38 -1.21 4.18
C THR A 69 0.22 -0.26 4.35
N GLY A 70 0.11 0.74 3.47
CA GLY A 70 -0.98 1.71 3.45
C GLY A 70 -2.36 1.03 3.38
N GLY A 71 -3.33 1.57 4.12
CA GLY A 71 -4.68 1.03 4.28
C GLY A 71 -5.63 1.32 3.11
N ALA A 72 -5.12 1.46 1.88
CA ALA A 72 -5.97 1.67 0.70
C ALA A 72 -6.87 0.45 0.45
N VAL A 73 -6.32 -0.76 0.60
CA VAL A 73 -7.06 -2.01 0.41
C VAL A 73 -8.16 -2.21 1.46
N ASP A 74 -8.02 -1.64 2.65
CA ASP A 74 -9.01 -1.68 3.73
C ASP A 74 -10.32 -1.03 3.28
N ARG A 75 -10.23 0.06 2.51
CA ARG A 75 -11.39 0.78 1.95
C ARG A 75 -12.13 -0.06 0.94
N VAL A 76 -11.39 -0.78 0.11
CA VAL A 76 -11.94 -1.71 -0.88
C VAL A 76 -12.59 -2.91 -0.19
N ALA A 77 -11.93 -3.50 0.80
CA ALA A 77 -12.47 -4.63 1.54
C ALA A 77 -13.78 -4.28 2.25
N ALA A 78 -13.84 -3.09 2.86
CA ALA A 78 -15.07 -2.56 3.47
C ALA A 78 -16.19 -2.40 2.44
N ALA A 79 -15.90 -1.86 1.25
CA ALA A 79 -16.89 -1.71 0.18
C ALA A 79 -17.36 -3.05 -0.41
N LEU A 80 -16.49 -4.05 -0.46
CA LEU A 80 -16.81 -5.42 -0.91
C LEU A 80 -17.48 -6.28 0.17
N GLY A 81 -17.48 -5.82 1.43
CA GLY A 81 -18.00 -6.60 2.56
C GLY A 81 -17.19 -7.86 2.87
N ILE A 82 -15.88 -7.85 2.59
CA ILE A 82 -14.97 -8.98 2.83
C ILE A 82 -13.96 -8.68 3.95
N PRO A 83 -13.45 -9.71 4.66
CA PRO A 83 -12.42 -9.51 5.67
C PRO A 83 -11.12 -8.91 5.10
N CYS A 84 -10.52 -8.00 5.86
CA CYS A 84 -9.19 -7.46 5.63
C CYS A 84 -8.28 -7.77 6.83
N PHE A 85 -7.20 -8.52 6.60
CA PHE A 85 -6.25 -8.88 7.64
C PHE A 85 -5.05 -7.93 7.63
N GLU A 86 -4.81 -7.25 8.75
CA GLU A 86 -3.57 -6.52 9.00
C GLU A 86 -2.61 -7.47 9.72
N THR A 87 -1.60 -7.98 9.03
CA THR A 87 -0.63 -8.95 9.59
C THR A 87 0.70 -8.26 9.91
N PRO A 88 1.61 -8.87 10.70
CA PRO A 88 2.98 -8.40 10.75
C PRO A 88 3.67 -8.58 9.40
N SER A 89 4.83 -7.93 9.21
CA SER A 89 5.63 -8.14 8.00
C SER A 89 6.14 -9.58 7.90
N GLY A 90 6.12 -10.12 6.69
CA GLY A 90 6.58 -11.47 6.38
C GLY A 90 5.48 -12.36 5.81
N TRP A 91 5.76 -12.97 4.66
CA TRP A 91 4.77 -13.73 3.87
C TRP A 91 4.19 -14.95 4.59
N LYS A 92 4.87 -15.46 5.63
CA LYS A 92 4.40 -16.60 6.45
C LYS A 92 2.99 -16.38 7.03
N PHE A 93 2.64 -15.16 7.40
CA PHE A 93 1.32 -14.85 7.96
C PHE A 93 0.22 -14.97 6.90
N PHE A 94 0.50 -14.57 5.65
CA PHE A 94 -0.43 -14.79 4.55
C PHE A 94 -0.54 -16.26 4.19
N GLY A 95 0.57 -17.02 4.22
CA GLY A 95 0.56 -18.47 4.03
C GLY A 95 -0.40 -19.18 5.00
N ASN A 96 -0.35 -18.81 6.29
CA ASN A 96 -1.31 -19.29 7.29
C ASN A 96 -2.76 -19.01 6.90
N LEU A 97 -3.07 -17.77 6.47
CA LEU A 97 -4.43 -17.40 6.03
C LEU A 97 -4.88 -18.17 4.78
N MET A 98 -4.00 -18.38 3.80
CA MET A 98 -4.29 -19.18 2.61
C MET A 98 -4.60 -20.64 2.97
N ASP A 99 -3.84 -21.20 3.90
CA ASP A 99 -3.95 -22.60 4.35
C ASP A 99 -4.93 -22.79 5.52
N ALA A 100 -5.68 -21.77 5.91
CA ALA A 100 -6.60 -21.83 7.04
C ALA A 100 -7.62 -22.98 6.95
N HIS A 101 -8.02 -23.32 5.72
CA HIS A 101 -8.96 -24.41 5.43
C HIS A 101 -8.33 -25.81 5.48
N LEU A 102 -7.00 -25.91 5.47
CA LEU A 102 -6.26 -27.18 5.53
C LEU A 102 -5.97 -27.61 6.97
N ARG A 103 -6.17 -26.72 7.96
CA ARG A 103 -6.01 -27.04 9.38
C ARG A 103 -7.08 -28.05 9.83
N VAL A 104 -6.65 -29.04 10.61
CA VAL A 104 -7.55 -30.07 11.16
C VAL A 104 -8.63 -29.40 12.03
N GLY A 105 -9.90 -29.65 11.71
CA GLY A 105 -11.04 -29.09 12.43
C GLY A 105 -11.42 -27.66 12.04
N SER A 106 -10.74 -27.04 11.06
CA SER A 106 -11.10 -25.71 10.57
C SER A 106 -12.36 -25.76 9.70
N SER A 107 -13.29 -24.84 10.00
CA SER A 107 -14.45 -24.55 9.15
C SER A 107 -14.26 -23.27 8.32
N VAL A 108 -13.09 -22.65 8.39
CA VAL A 108 -12.84 -21.33 7.81
C VAL A 108 -12.02 -21.45 6.53
N ARG A 109 -12.41 -20.70 5.52
CA ARG A 109 -11.67 -20.56 4.26
C ARG A 109 -11.62 -19.10 3.84
N TYR A 110 -10.42 -18.53 3.83
CA TYR A 110 -10.19 -17.15 3.36
C TYR A 110 -9.86 -17.08 1.86
N SER A 111 -9.46 -18.20 1.25
CA SER A 111 -9.20 -18.35 -0.20
C SER A 111 -10.48 -18.35 -1.05
N PRO A 112 -10.57 -17.57 -2.15
CA PRO A 112 -9.45 -16.83 -2.78
C PRO A 112 -9.01 -15.60 -1.99
N LEU A 113 -7.72 -15.52 -1.71
CA LEU A 113 -7.08 -14.49 -0.88
C LEU A 113 -6.13 -13.68 -1.76
N LEU A 114 -6.25 -12.36 -1.70
CA LEU A 114 -5.28 -11.43 -2.26
C LEU A 114 -4.46 -10.83 -1.12
N CYS A 115 -3.14 -10.74 -1.28
CA CYS A 115 -2.28 -10.17 -0.25
C CYS A 115 -1.12 -9.35 -0.81
N GLY A 116 -0.60 -8.41 -0.02
CA GLY A 116 0.54 -7.61 -0.42
C GLY A 116 1.26 -6.89 0.72
N GLU A 117 2.47 -6.43 0.42
CA GLU A 117 3.34 -5.67 1.30
C GLU A 117 3.85 -4.41 0.60
N GLU A 118 4.13 -3.36 1.37
CA GLU A 118 4.63 -2.06 0.90
C GLU A 118 5.98 -2.17 0.21
N SER A 119 6.69 -3.27 0.42
CA SER A 119 7.98 -3.57 -0.19
C SER A 119 7.82 -4.13 -1.62
N PHE A 120 6.81 -3.67 -2.37
CA PHE A 120 6.54 -4.07 -3.76
C PHE A 120 6.20 -5.56 -3.93
N GLY A 121 5.74 -6.25 -2.88
CA GLY A 121 5.35 -7.66 -2.95
C GLY A 121 3.84 -7.79 -3.03
N THR A 122 3.31 -8.44 -4.06
CA THR A 122 1.88 -8.69 -4.22
C THR A 122 1.69 -10.13 -4.70
N GLY A 123 0.61 -10.78 -4.28
CA GLY A 123 0.33 -12.16 -4.64
C GLY A 123 -1.05 -12.61 -4.22
N SER A 124 -1.38 -13.85 -4.55
CA SER A 124 -2.63 -14.50 -4.16
C SER A 124 -2.40 -15.95 -3.83
N ASP A 125 -3.44 -16.67 -3.44
CA ASP A 125 -3.39 -18.07 -3.01
C ASP A 125 -3.05 -19.10 -4.09
N HIS A 126 -2.76 -18.67 -5.34
CA HIS A 126 -2.25 -19.53 -6.41
C HIS A 126 -0.89 -20.18 -6.11
N VAL A 127 -0.04 -19.51 -5.33
CA VAL A 127 1.24 -20.02 -4.82
C VAL A 127 1.40 -19.62 -3.35
N ARG A 128 2.49 -20.04 -2.69
CA ARG A 128 2.80 -19.67 -1.28
C ARG A 128 3.98 -18.70 -1.19
N GLU A 129 4.13 -17.88 -2.21
CA GLU A 129 5.11 -16.80 -2.31
C GLU A 129 4.48 -15.55 -2.91
N LYS A 130 5.21 -14.44 -2.85
CA LYS A 130 4.90 -13.28 -3.67
C LYS A 130 5.16 -13.62 -5.14
N ASP A 131 4.44 -12.97 -6.05
CA ASP A 131 4.66 -13.18 -7.48
C ASP A 131 4.54 -11.86 -8.24
N GLY A 132 5.70 -11.31 -8.61
CA GLY A 132 5.77 -10.05 -9.32
C GLY A 132 5.22 -10.13 -10.73
N VAL A 133 5.46 -11.25 -11.42
CA VAL A 133 4.96 -11.48 -12.79
C VAL A 133 3.44 -11.61 -12.78
N TRP A 134 2.90 -12.34 -11.80
CA TRP A 134 1.45 -12.43 -11.59
C TRP A 134 0.82 -11.06 -11.38
N ALA A 135 1.40 -10.20 -10.54
CA ALA A 135 0.88 -8.86 -10.30
C ALA A 135 0.89 -7.99 -11.57
N ILE A 136 1.93 -8.11 -12.41
CA ILE A 136 1.99 -7.46 -13.72
C ILE A 136 0.88 -7.96 -14.65
N LEU A 137 0.68 -9.27 -14.74
CA LEU A 137 -0.37 -9.87 -15.56
C LEU A 137 -1.78 -9.51 -15.05
N ALA A 138 -1.95 -9.37 -13.73
CA ALA A 138 -3.19 -8.87 -13.14
C ALA A 138 -3.48 -7.44 -13.60
N TRP A 139 -2.49 -6.54 -13.55
CA TRP A 139 -2.62 -5.18 -14.07
C TRP A 139 -2.94 -5.12 -15.57
N LEU A 140 -2.24 -5.93 -16.38
CA LEU A 140 -2.51 -6.02 -17.82
C LEU A 140 -3.93 -6.54 -18.10
N SER A 141 -4.42 -7.48 -17.30
CA SER A 141 -5.79 -8.00 -17.40
C SER A 141 -6.83 -6.93 -17.08
N ILE A 142 -6.59 -6.12 -16.04
CA ILE A 142 -7.44 -4.98 -15.66
C ILE A 142 -7.46 -3.94 -16.79
N LEU A 143 -6.29 -3.56 -17.31
CA LEU A 143 -6.18 -2.63 -18.45
C LEU A 143 -6.90 -3.16 -19.68
N ALA A 144 -6.73 -4.44 -20.03
CA ALA A 144 -7.39 -5.06 -21.17
C ALA A 144 -8.91 -5.08 -21.03
N ALA A 145 -9.42 -5.34 -19.81
CA ALA A 145 -10.85 -5.32 -19.54
C ALA A 145 -11.46 -3.91 -19.68
N HIS A 146 -10.80 -2.88 -19.14
CA HIS A 146 -11.22 -1.48 -19.27
C HIS A 146 -11.13 -0.95 -20.72
N ASN A 147 -10.27 -1.54 -21.54
CA ASN A 147 -10.05 -1.14 -22.93
C ASN A 147 -10.79 -1.98 -23.97
N ARG A 148 -11.65 -2.91 -23.54
CA ARG A 148 -12.43 -3.73 -24.47
C ARG A 148 -13.37 -2.84 -25.29
N GLY A 149 -13.16 -2.79 -26.60
CA GLY A 149 -13.97 -1.98 -27.52
C GLY A 149 -13.65 -0.48 -27.50
N VAL A 150 -12.60 -0.07 -26.80
CA VAL A 150 -12.10 1.32 -26.83
C VAL A 150 -11.23 1.50 -28.08
N ALA A 151 -11.44 2.60 -28.81
CA ALA A 151 -10.69 2.89 -30.02
C ALA A 151 -9.19 3.11 -29.74
N GLU A 152 -8.34 2.72 -30.70
CA GLU A 152 -6.91 3.02 -30.64
C GLU A 152 -6.68 4.53 -30.55
N GLY A 153 -5.70 4.95 -29.73
CA GLY A 153 -5.45 6.36 -29.41
C GLY A 153 -6.39 6.96 -28.35
N SER A 154 -7.35 6.18 -27.85
CA SER A 154 -8.32 6.59 -26.82
C SER A 154 -8.36 5.66 -25.60
N LEU A 155 -7.32 4.83 -25.44
CA LEU A 155 -7.25 3.82 -24.40
C LEU A 155 -7.25 4.43 -22.99
N VAL A 156 -7.98 3.79 -22.08
CA VAL A 156 -7.92 4.03 -20.63
C VAL A 156 -6.53 3.70 -20.11
N THR A 157 -5.91 4.65 -19.42
CA THR A 157 -4.54 4.53 -18.91
C THR A 157 -4.49 4.08 -17.44
N VAL A 158 -3.30 3.66 -16.99
CA VAL A 158 -3.03 3.36 -15.56
C VAL A 158 -3.42 4.53 -14.66
N ALA A 159 -3.02 5.75 -15.03
CA ALA A 159 -3.31 6.96 -14.27
C ALA A 159 -4.82 7.19 -14.11
N GLN A 160 -5.60 6.94 -15.17
CA GLN A 160 -7.06 7.09 -15.13
C GLN A 160 -7.72 6.02 -14.25
N ILE A 161 -7.26 4.77 -14.30
CA ILE A 161 -7.75 3.69 -13.41
C ILE A 161 -7.48 4.03 -11.95
N VAL A 162 -6.26 4.46 -11.61
CA VAL A 162 -5.89 4.82 -10.24
C VAL A 162 -6.64 6.07 -9.77
N SER A 163 -6.80 7.08 -10.64
CA SER A 163 -7.56 8.29 -10.30
C SER A 163 -9.04 7.98 -10.06
N SER A 164 -9.64 7.10 -10.86
CA SER A 164 -11.01 6.61 -10.67
C SER A 164 -11.15 5.82 -9.36
N HIS A 165 -10.15 5.00 -9.03
CA HIS A 165 -10.07 4.30 -7.76
C HIS A 165 -10.07 5.28 -6.59
N TRP A 166 -9.21 6.29 -6.60
CA TRP A 166 -9.17 7.32 -5.56
C TRP A 166 -10.46 8.11 -5.45
N ALA A 167 -11.13 8.37 -6.56
CA ALA A 167 -12.38 9.10 -6.55
C ALA A 167 -13.56 8.27 -6.01
N THR A 168 -13.44 6.93 -6.03
CA THR A 168 -14.42 6.00 -5.48
C THR A 168 -14.16 5.71 -3.99
N TYR A 169 -12.92 5.41 -3.62
CA TYR A 169 -12.56 4.90 -2.29
C TYR A 169 -11.86 5.94 -1.40
N GLY A 170 -11.55 7.12 -1.95
CA GLY A 170 -10.62 8.07 -1.34
C GLY A 170 -9.16 7.69 -1.63
N ARG A 171 -8.23 8.54 -1.20
CA ARG A 171 -6.79 8.36 -1.41
C ARG A 171 -6.05 8.21 -0.09
N ASN A 172 -5.29 7.14 0.02
CA ASN A 172 -4.34 6.93 1.12
C ASN A 172 -2.95 7.40 0.64
N PHE A 173 -2.60 8.65 0.93
CA PHE A 173 -1.25 9.13 0.69
C PHE A 173 -0.28 8.35 1.57
N TYR A 174 0.84 7.89 1.01
CA TYR A 174 1.75 6.98 1.69
C TYR A 174 3.22 7.27 1.33
N THR A 175 4.11 7.23 2.32
CA THR A 175 5.55 7.31 2.13
C THR A 175 6.29 6.49 3.20
N ARG A 176 7.53 6.09 2.88
CA ARG A 176 8.47 5.47 3.83
C ARG A 176 9.74 6.31 3.88
N HIS A 177 10.22 6.59 5.09
CA HIS A 177 11.49 7.23 5.36
C HIS A 177 12.38 6.24 6.11
N ASP A 178 13.51 5.89 5.52
CA ASP A 178 14.50 5.03 6.16
C ASP A 178 15.64 5.91 6.68
N TYR A 179 15.78 5.97 8.00
CA TYR A 179 16.90 6.61 8.67
C TYR A 179 17.95 5.54 8.94
N GLU A 180 18.99 5.53 8.11
CA GLU A 180 20.08 4.57 8.18
C GLU A 180 21.17 5.05 9.15
N GLU A 181 22.04 4.12 9.55
CA GLU A 181 23.21 4.39 10.41
C GLU A 181 22.87 5.10 11.73
N VAL A 182 21.66 4.87 12.25
CA VAL A 182 21.25 5.39 13.56
C VAL A 182 22.04 4.66 14.64
N SER A 183 22.62 5.41 15.58
CA SER A 183 23.37 4.81 16.68
C SER A 183 22.47 3.91 17.53
N ALA A 184 23.03 2.84 18.09
CA ALA A 184 22.27 1.93 18.95
C ALA A 184 21.61 2.67 20.14
N GLU A 185 22.27 3.70 20.67
CA GLU A 185 21.75 4.55 21.74
C GLU A 185 20.53 5.36 21.28
N GLN A 186 20.62 6.03 20.12
CA GLN A 186 19.52 6.83 19.57
C GLN A 186 18.32 5.95 19.20
N GLY A 187 18.57 4.79 18.58
CA GLY A 187 17.53 3.83 18.24
C GLY A 187 16.82 3.28 19.48
N ALA A 188 17.58 2.92 20.52
CA ALA A 188 17.03 2.43 21.78
C ALA A 188 16.24 3.53 22.53
N ALA A 189 16.73 4.77 22.53
CA ALA A 189 16.04 5.89 23.15
C ALA A 189 14.69 6.18 22.47
N LEU A 190 14.64 6.18 21.13
CA LEU A 190 13.41 6.34 20.37
C LEU A 190 12.39 5.24 20.69
N VAL A 191 12.81 3.97 20.60
CA VAL A 191 11.91 2.84 20.87
C VAL A 191 11.41 2.87 22.31
N SER A 192 12.29 3.10 23.28
CA SER A 192 11.93 3.18 24.70
C SER A 192 10.89 4.28 24.96
N ARG A 193 11.08 5.47 24.39
CA ARG A 193 10.12 6.58 24.51
C ARG A 193 8.75 6.21 23.94
N LEU A 194 8.73 5.65 22.74
CA LEU A 194 7.49 5.27 22.05
C LEU A 194 6.78 4.09 22.76
N GLN A 195 7.52 3.12 23.30
CA GLN A 195 6.97 2.02 24.11
C GLN A 195 6.41 2.51 25.45
N ALA A 196 7.07 3.49 26.08
CA ALA A 196 6.55 4.11 27.30
C ALA A 196 5.21 4.82 27.02
N MET A 197 5.08 5.49 25.87
CA MET A 197 3.81 6.07 25.44
C MET A 197 2.75 4.98 25.17
N ALA A 198 3.11 3.92 24.44
CA ALA A 198 2.20 2.82 24.09
C ALA A 198 1.67 2.05 25.31
N SER A 199 2.49 1.88 26.35
CA SER A 199 2.13 1.19 27.60
C SER A 199 1.45 2.09 28.63
N GLY A 200 1.32 3.40 28.36
CA GLY A 200 0.79 4.39 29.30
C GLY A 200 1.77 4.80 30.41
N ALA A 201 3.03 4.36 30.36
CA ALA A 201 4.09 4.77 31.27
C ALA A 201 4.58 6.22 31.01
N ALA A 202 4.30 6.78 29.84
CA ALA A 202 4.54 8.17 29.49
C ALA A 202 3.26 8.80 28.89
N PRO A 203 3.04 10.12 29.10
CA PRO A 203 1.86 10.79 28.58
C PRO A 203 1.88 10.87 27.04
N VAL A 204 0.70 10.70 26.44
CA VAL A 204 0.46 10.93 25.01
C VAL A 204 -0.09 12.36 24.83
N PRO A 205 0.57 13.25 24.06
CA PRO A 205 0.12 14.63 23.86
C PRO A 205 -1.05 14.68 22.88
N THR A 206 -2.27 14.45 23.38
CA THR A 206 -3.51 14.39 22.57
C THR A 206 -4.28 15.71 22.52
N ASP A 207 -3.88 16.71 23.31
CA ASP A 207 -4.58 17.99 23.49
C ASP A 207 -4.20 19.06 22.48
N ARG A 208 -3.12 18.86 21.72
CA ARG A 208 -2.63 19.82 20.72
C ARG A 208 -1.90 19.13 19.56
N PRO A 209 -1.86 19.75 18.37
CA PRO A 209 -1.07 19.25 17.26
C PRO A 209 0.42 19.25 17.59
N LEU A 210 1.13 18.19 17.18
CA LEU A 210 2.58 18.06 17.35
C LEU A 210 3.39 18.89 16.35
N ALA A 211 2.76 19.27 15.24
CA ALA A 211 3.33 20.16 14.23
C ALA A 211 2.21 21.03 13.60
N PRO A 212 2.55 22.20 13.03
CA PRO A 212 1.57 23.04 12.34
C PRO A 212 0.82 22.27 11.23
N GLY A 213 -0.51 22.30 11.29
CA GLY A 213 -1.37 21.63 10.31
C GLY A 213 -1.46 20.10 10.45
N ALA A 214 -0.80 19.50 11.45
CA ALA A 214 -0.92 18.09 11.72
C ALA A 214 -2.26 17.77 12.40
N PRO A 215 -2.87 16.61 12.12
CA PRO A 215 -3.98 16.13 12.93
C PRO A 215 -3.53 15.88 14.37
N LEU A 216 -4.47 15.90 15.30
CA LEU A 216 -4.22 15.54 16.70
C LEU A 216 -3.83 14.07 16.81
N LEU A 217 -2.82 13.78 17.64
CA LEU A 217 -2.47 12.41 18.01
C LEU A 217 -3.62 11.84 18.84
N GLU A 218 -4.16 10.70 18.42
CA GLU A 218 -5.29 10.02 19.07
C GLU A 218 -4.77 8.95 20.04
N SER A 219 -3.85 8.12 19.57
CA SER A 219 -3.25 7.06 20.38
C SER A 219 -1.86 6.67 19.90
N VAL A 220 -1.12 6.01 20.79
CA VAL A 220 0.10 5.28 20.45
C VAL A 220 -0.08 3.85 20.94
N ASP A 221 0.20 2.86 20.11
CA ASP A 221 0.20 1.45 20.50
C ASP A 221 1.41 0.69 19.93
N GLU A 222 1.70 -0.47 20.51
CA GLU A 222 2.67 -1.41 19.97
C GLU A 222 1.93 -2.58 19.33
N PHE A 223 2.14 -2.78 18.03
CA PHE A 223 1.38 -3.73 17.24
C PHE A 223 1.62 -5.17 17.72
N GLU A 224 0.54 -5.83 18.10
CA GLU A 224 0.46 -7.25 18.42
C GLU A 224 -0.53 -7.92 17.46
N TYR A 225 -0.16 -9.09 16.96
CA TYR A 225 -1.00 -9.89 16.08
C TYR A 225 -1.21 -11.28 16.66
N THR A 226 -2.48 -11.68 16.76
CA THR A 226 -2.86 -13.07 17.05
C THR A 226 -3.34 -13.71 15.76
N ASP A 227 -2.66 -14.76 15.31
CA ASP A 227 -2.99 -15.44 14.07
C ASP A 227 -4.33 -16.18 14.22
N PRO A 228 -5.35 -15.89 13.39
CA PRO A 228 -6.66 -16.53 13.52
C PRO A 228 -6.65 -18.00 13.11
N THR A 229 -5.56 -18.48 12.50
CA THR A 229 -5.42 -19.83 11.98
C THR A 229 -4.84 -20.79 13.01
N ASP A 230 -3.83 -20.36 13.76
CA ASP A 230 -3.12 -21.20 14.73
C ASP A 230 -3.02 -20.62 16.15
N GLY A 231 -3.54 -19.42 16.37
CA GLY A 231 -3.55 -18.76 17.68
C GLY A 231 -2.18 -18.26 18.14
N SER A 232 -1.14 -18.33 17.31
CA SER A 232 0.18 -17.79 17.66
C SER A 232 0.14 -16.27 17.81
N VAL A 233 0.90 -15.75 18.78
CA VAL A 233 0.94 -14.32 19.10
C VAL A 233 2.31 -13.74 18.73
N SER A 234 2.32 -12.72 17.89
CA SER A 234 3.51 -11.95 17.49
C SER A 234 3.46 -10.56 18.10
N ARG A 235 4.36 -10.28 19.05
CA ARG A 235 4.52 -8.98 19.74
C ARG A 235 5.64 -8.15 19.14
N ASN A 236 5.71 -6.88 19.51
CA ASN A 236 6.80 -5.96 19.16
C ASN A 236 6.99 -5.81 17.65
N GLN A 237 5.88 -5.75 16.89
CA GLN A 237 5.92 -5.75 15.43
C GLN A 237 5.98 -4.34 14.81
N GLY A 238 6.06 -3.31 15.66
CA GLY A 238 6.16 -1.89 15.28
C GLY A 238 5.27 -1.04 16.17
N ILE A 239 5.62 0.23 16.34
CA ILE A 239 4.86 1.17 17.17
C ILE A 239 4.05 2.07 16.25
N ARG A 240 2.74 2.16 16.47
CA ARG A 240 1.81 2.94 15.65
C ARG A 240 1.38 4.18 16.42
N CYS A 241 1.58 5.33 15.81
CA CYS A 241 1.02 6.61 16.25
C CYS A 241 -0.18 6.91 15.36
N LEU A 242 -1.38 6.81 15.92
CA LEU A 242 -2.64 7.01 15.21
C LEU A 242 -3.12 8.44 15.43
N PHE A 243 -3.53 9.11 14.37
CA PHE A 243 -4.00 10.48 14.41
C PHE A 243 -5.46 10.55 13.97
N HIS A 244 -6.18 11.54 14.49
CA HIS A 244 -7.54 11.83 14.06
C HIS A 244 -7.62 12.02 12.53
N GLY A 245 -8.73 11.56 11.94
CA GLY A 245 -8.92 11.58 10.49
C GLY A 245 -8.24 10.42 9.75
N GLY A 246 -7.74 9.42 10.48
CA GLY A 246 -7.18 8.19 9.90
C GLY A 246 -5.77 8.34 9.33
N ALA A 247 -5.05 9.39 9.72
CA ALA A 247 -3.62 9.48 9.47
C ALA A 247 -2.85 8.64 10.48
N ARG A 248 -1.68 8.11 10.10
CA ARG A 248 -0.83 7.33 10.99
C ARG A 248 0.65 7.47 10.67
N ALA A 249 1.47 7.29 11.69
CA ALA A 249 2.90 7.09 11.57
C ALA A 249 3.28 5.77 12.25
N VAL A 250 4.02 4.91 11.56
CA VAL A 250 4.48 3.63 12.11
C VAL A 250 6.00 3.64 12.18
N PHE A 251 6.54 3.32 13.34
CA PHE A 251 7.97 3.19 13.58
C PHE A 251 8.33 1.71 13.66
N ARG A 252 9.32 1.30 12.87
CA ARG A 252 9.94 -0.02 12.98
C ARG A 252 11.45 0.12 13.02
N LEU A 253 12.05 -0.49 14.03
CA LEU A 253 13.49 -0.66 14.10
C LEU A 253 13.87 -1.96 13.37
N SER A 254 14.86 -1.89 12.49
CA SER A 254 15.40 -3.04 11.79
C SER A 254 16.93 -3.01 11.84
N GLY A 255 17.56 -4.20 11.85
CA GLY A 255 19.01 -4.31 11.79
C GLY A 255 19.73 -3.92 13.07
N THR A 256 19.41 -4.50 14.23
CA THR A 256 20.09 -4.20 15.52
C THR A 256 21.49 -4.84 15.66
N GLY A 257 22.23 -4.97 14.55
CA GLY A 257 23.56 -5.57 14.53
C GLY A 257 24.67 -4.60 14.95
N SER A 258 25.93 -5.04 14.83
CA SER A 258 27.12 -4.24 15.18
C SER A 258 27.38 -3.02 14.28
N VAL A 259 26.62 -2.85 13.19
CA VAL A 259 26.83 -1.83 12.14
C VAL A 259 25.83 -0.66 12.26
N GLY A 260 25.08 -0.58 13.37
CA GLY A 260 24.04 0.44 13.58
C GLY A 260 22.65 -0.06 13.21
N ALA A 261 21.61 0.70 13.57
CA ALA A 261 20.22 0.35 13.34
C ALA A 261 19.58 1.22 12.24
N THR A 262 18.56 0.68 11.57
CA THR A 262 17.72 1.45 10.63
C THR A 262 16.36 1.69 11.27
N VAL A 263 15.99 2.95 11.43
CA VAL A 263 14.63 3.35 11.81
C VAL A 263 13.82 3.56 10.54
N ARG A 264 12.79 2.73 10.35
CA ARG A 264 11.82 2.88 9.26
C ARG A 264 10.59 3.60 9.78
N LEU A 265 10.31 4.77 9.21
CA LEU A 265 9.14 5.58 9.48
C LEU A 265 8.19 5.48 8.28
N TYR A 266 7.05 4.84 8.48
CA TYR A 266 5.98 4.77 7.49
C TYR A 266 4.94 5.82 7.84
N VAL A 267 4.53 6.65 6.87
CA VAL A 267 3.57 7.73 7.12
C VAL A 267 2.44 7.65 6.12
N GLU A 268 1.23 7.72 6.63
CA GLU A 268 0.01 7.64 5.86
C GLU A 268 -0.98 8.74 6.24
N LYS A 269 -1.68 9.26 5.24
CA LYS A 269 -2.82 10.16 5.43
C LYS A 269 -3.93 9.81 4.46
N PHE A 270 -5.09 9.48 5.01
CA PHE A 270 -6.30 9.29 4.23
C PHE A 270 -6.94 10.64 3.88
N VAL A 271 -7.37 10.77 2.63
CA VAL A 271 -8.24 11.85 2.16
C VAL A 271 -9.50 11.19 1.57
N PRO A 272 -10.70 11.46 2.12
CA PRO A 272 -11.93 10.86 1.62
C PRO A 272 -12.21 11.30 0.18
N PRO A 273 -13.04 10.53 -0.55
CA PRO A 273 -13.46 10.95 -1.88
C PRO A 273 -14.19 12.30 -1.81
N PRO A 274 -14.15 13.13 -2.88
CA PRO A 274 -14.90 14.39 -2.92
C PRO A 274 -16.39 14.14 -2.66
N SER A 275 -17.06 15.05 -1.94
CA SER A 275 -18.51 14.93 -1.70
C SER A 275 -19.28 15.02 -3.03
N GLY A 276 -19.88 13.93 -3.47
CA GLY A 276 -20.60 13.81 -4.74
C GLY A 276 -20.50 12.38 -5.30
N ALA A 277 -21.26 12.09 -6.36
CA ALA A 277 -21.08 10.83 -7.09
C ALA A 277 -19.63 10.72 -7.59
N PRO A 278 -19.05 9.50 -7.67
CA PRO A 278 -17.71 9.33 -8.22
C PRO A 278 -17.66 10.00 -9.60
N PRO A 279 -16.61 10.79 -9.91
CA PRO A 279 -16.48 11.42 -11.20
C PRO A 279 -16.55 10.31 -12.26
N PRO A 280 -17.29 10.53 -13.36
CA PRO A 280 -17.26 9.60 -14.47
C PRO A 280 -15.80 9.41 -14.89
N PRO A 281 -15.44 8.22 -15.43
CA PRO A 281 -14.12 8.06 -16.03
C PRO A 281 -13.89 9.23 -16.99
N PRO A 282 -12.68 9.83 -16.98
CA PRO A 282 -12.41 11.03 -17.78
C PRO A 282 -12.84 10.78 -19.22
N PRO A 283 -13.54 11.74 -19.86
CA PRO A 283 -14.07 11.55 -21.20
C PRO A 283 -12.96 11.11 -22.15
N VAL A 284 -13.34 10.18 -23.04
CA VAL A 284 -12.50 9.70 -24.13
C VAL A 284 -11.90 10.90 -24.87
N GLY A 285 -10.56 10.94 -24.98
CA GLY A 285 -9.84 12.01 -25.65
C GLY A 285 -9.35 13.17 -24.76
N THR A 286 -9.46 13.06 -23.43
CA THR A 286 -8.73 13.96 -22.53
C THR A 286 -7.22 13.78 -22.80
N PRO A 287 -6.45 14.83 -23.13
CA PRO A 287 -5.04 14.67 -23.47
C PRO A 287 -4.31 13.97 -22.32
N PRO A 288 -3.33 13.08 -22.62
CA PRO A 288 -2.54 12.41 -21.60
C PRO A 288 -1.95 13.46 -20.66
N LEU A 289 -1.98 13.17 -19.36
CA LEU A 289 -1.39 14.02 -18.32
C LEU A 289 0.12 14.14 -18.54
N ARG A 290 0.54 15.03 -19.44
CA ARG A 290 1.95 15.30 -19.75
C ARG A 290 2.69 15.89 -18.53
N GLU A 291 1.96 16.36 -17.52
CA GLU A 291 2.47 16.99 -16.29
C GLU A 291 2.44 16.08 -15.03
N ALA A 292 1.96 14.82 -15.14
CA ALA A 292 1.70 13.95 -13.98
C ALA A 292 2.93 13.65 -13.08
N SER A 293 4.16 13.75 -13.58
CA SER A 293 5.35 13.41 -12.80
C SER A 293 5.61 14.38 -11.64
N ALA A 294 5.24 15.66 -11.80
CA ALA A 294 5.29 16.64 -10.71
C ALA A 294 4.05 16.55 -9.80
N GLU A 295 2.90 16.16 -10.36
CA GLU A 295 1.61 16.06 -9.67
C GLU A 295 1.44 14.85 -8.73
N LEU A 296 2.38 13.91 -8.65
CA LEU A 296 2.32 12.86 -7.63
C LEU A 296 3.18 13.17 -6.40
N LEU A 297 4.42 13.61 -6.62
CA LEU A 297 5.36 13.90 -5.54
C LEU A 297 4.94 15.12 -4.74
N GLU A 298 4.62 16.24 -5.41
CA GLU A 298 4.33 17.48 -4.71
C GLU A 298 3.02 17.40 -3.90
N PRO A 299 1.89 16.87 -4.42
CA PRO A 299 0.71 16.68 -3.60
C PRO A 299 0.90 15.67 -2.47
N THR A 300 1.68 14.61 -2.69
CA THR A 300 1.99 13.63 -1.62
C THR A 300 2.82 14.27 -0.52
N GLN A 301 3.89 15.00 -0.86
CA GLN A 301 4.71 15.73 0.09
C GLN A 301 3.89 16.77 0.84
N ARG A 302 3.08 17.59 0.15
CA ARG A 302 2.20 18.57 0.81
C ARG A 302 1.18 17.91 1.74
N ALA A 303 0.57 16.80 1.32
CA ALA A 303 -0.42 16.09 2.12
C ALA A 303 0.20 15.49 3.40
N LEU A 304 1.40 14.91 3.28
CA LEU A 304 2.06 14.16 4.35
C LEU A 304 2.98 15.02 5.23
N ALA A 305 3.47 16.15 4.74
CA ALA A 305 4.44 16.99 5.47
C ALA A 305 4.02 17.27 6.93
N PRO A 306 2.76 17.66 7.24
CA PRO A 306 2.38 17.87 8.63
C PRO A 306 2.46 16.61 9.49
N VAL A 307 2.12 15.45 8.93
CA VAL A 307 2.17 14.16 9.64
C VAL A 307 3.62 13.70 9.84
N VAL A 308 4.48 13.88 8.83
CA VAL A 308 5.92 13.61 8.95
C VAL A 308 6.53 14.49 10.04
N GLN A 309 6.25 15.80 10.05
CA GLN A 309 6.77 16.70 11.08
C GLN A 309 6.24 16.34 12.48
N ALA A 310 4.96 15.96 12.60
CA ALA A 310 4.41 15.46 13.85
C ALA A 310 5.10 14.19 14.33
N ALA A 311 5.39 13.24 13.43
CA ALA A 311 6.12 12.02 13.74
C ALA A 311 7.56 12.31 14.19
N LEU A 312 8.24 13.28 13.57
CA LEU A 312 9.59 13.69 13.96
C LEU A 312 9.66 14.48 15.28
N ALA A 313 8.55 15.05 15.74
CA ALA A 313 8.45 15.73 17.02
C ALA A 313 8.27 14.76 18.21
N LEU A 314 7.84 13.52 17.94
CA LEU A 314 7.76 12.42 18.92
C LEU A 314 9.14 11.87 19.25
#